data_AF-G5KHB4-F1
#
_entry.id   AF-G5KHB4-F1
#
_cell.length_a   1.000
_cell.length_b   1.000
_cell.length_c   1.000
_cell.angle_alpha   90.00
_cell.angle_beta   90.00
_cell.angle_gamma   90.00
#
_symmetry.space_group_name_H-M   'P 1'
#
loop_
_entity.id
_entity.type
_entity.pdbx_description
1 polymer ?
#
loop_
_entity_poly.entity_id
_entity_poly.type
_entity_poly.pdbx_seq_one_letter_code
_entity_poly.pdbx_strand_id
1 'polypeptide(L)'
;MSYGPPIQQLLVDFGERIAQMGSIGTFLYGFFLRLTGAVGLHHTIYPMFWYTSLGGTEVVAGKTIEGAQNIFFAQLADSHHTGLFTYGTRFFAGRFATMMFGLPAACLAMCHSIPKENLKKVGSFYSSSALTSLLTGITEPIEFSFLFVAPWLYVIHAFLDGCSFLVADLLKIRIGNSFSGGLIDFLIFGVFQGNSHTNWMLVIPVGIVWFAVYYVVFKFCVTKFKVAVPGMISTLEEKDSSDNPEVSSSQKQSSLHETSMGIITALGGESNIEDVTACATRLRVSLKESQVVDKDRLKMYGATAVLDVKNGVQAIYGGKAILYSQEINQILGKED
;
A
#
# COMPACT_ATOMS: atom_id res chain seq x y z
N MET A 1 11.57 33.17 -6.65
CA MET A 1 10.39 33.15 -5.77
C MET A 1 10.33 31.80 -5.08
N SER A 2 10.78 31.74 -3.82
CA SER A 2 10.80 30.50 -3.04
C SER A 2 9.45 30.34 -2.34
N TYR A 3 8.56 29.51 -2.89
CA TYR A 3 7.36 29.07 -2.19
C TYR A 3 7.75 27.91 -1.26
N GLY A 4 8.13 28.18 -0.02
CA GLY A 4 8.48 27.12 0.94
C GLY A 4 9.05 27.61 2.27
N PRO A 5 8.27 28.37 3.05
CA PRO A 5 8.30 28.19 4.52
C PRO A 5 6.97 27.85 5.26
N PRO A 6 5.75 28.30 4.85
CA PRO A 6 4.60 28.25 5.76
C PRO A 6 3.98 26.85 5.94
N ILE A 7 4.01 26.00 4.91
CA ILE A 7 3.36 24.68 4.97
C ILE A 7 4.16 23.73 5.87
N GLN A 8 5.49 23.75 5.77
CA GLN A 8 6.34 22.92 6.63
C GLN A 8 6.23 23.34 8.09
N GLN A 9 6.24 24.64 8.39
CA GLN A 9 6.04 25.14 9.75
C GLN A 9 4.65 24.76 10.28
N LEU A 10 3.61 24.88 9.46
CA LEU A 10 2.25 24.46 9.84
C LEU A 10 2.18 22.96 10.18
N LEU A 11 2.86 22.11 9.41
CA LEU A 11 2.92 20.67 9.66
C LEU A 11 3.66 20.34 10.96
N VAL A 12 4.76 21.06 11.25
CA VAL A 12 5.51 20.92 12.50
C VAL A 12 4.66 21.37 13.69
N ASP A 13 4.09 22.58 13.65
CA ASP A 13 3.24 23.13 14.72
C ASP A 13 2.03 22.21 15.00
N PHE A 14 1.44 21.67 13.94
CA PHE A 14 0.34 20.72 14.05
C PHE A 14 0.78 19.40 14.68
N GLY A 15 1.94 18.88 14.26
CA GLY A 15 2.55 17.69 14.82
C GLY A 15 2.88 17.84 16.32
N GLU A 16 3.41 19.00 16.72
CA GLU A 16 3.76 19.29 18.12
C GLU A 16 2.52 19.33 19.00
N ARG A 17 1.44 19.95 18.53
CA ARG A 17 0.15 19.94 19.23
C ARG A 17 -0.37 18.52 19.38
N ILE A 18 -0.35 17.72 18.31
CA ILE A 18 -0.74 16.31 18.36
C ILE A 18 0.08 15.55 19.41
N ALA A 19 1.41 15.73 19.42
CA ALA A 19 2.29 15.05 20.36
C ALA A 19 1.96 15.38 21.82
N GLN A 20 1.53 16.62 22.10
CA GLN A 20 1.19 17.09 23.45
C GLN A 20 -0.22 16.69 23.94
N MET A 21 -1.10 16.21 23.06
CA MET A 21 -2.50 15.87 23.40
C MET A 21 -2.69 14.48 24.04
N GLY A 22 -1.62 13.83 24.49
CA GLY A 22 -1.69 12.49 25.09
C GLY A 22 -2.32 11.47 24.13
N SER A 23 -3.20 10.60 24.64
CA SER A 23 -3.86 9.56 23.83
C SER A 23 -4.84 10.11 22.79
N ILE A 24 -5.44 11.28 23.01
CA ILE A 24 -6.22 11.96 21.95
C ILE A 24 -5.30 12.37 20.79
N GLY A 25 -4.05 12.70 21.09
CA GLY A 25 -3.03 12.92 20.08
C GLY A 25 -2.80 11.70 19.19
N THR A 26 -2.78 10.49 19.75
CA THR A 26 -2.56 9.28 18.95
C THR A 26 -3.73 8.98 18.03
N PHE A 27 -4.97 9.27 18.47
CA PHE A 27 -6.15 9.27 17.60
C PHE A 27 -5.96 10.18 16.39
N LEU A 28 -5.65 11.46 16.64
CA LEU A 28 -5.51 12.46 15.58
C LEU A 28 -4.36 12.10 14.64
N TYR A 29 -3.24 11.64 15.19
CA TYR A 29 -2.13 11.15 14.39
C TYR A 29 -2.57 10.03 13.43
N GLY A 30 -3.20 8.96 13.95
CA GLY A 30 -3.67 7.85 13.11
C GLY A 30 -4.69 8.30 12.06
N PHE A 31 -5.66 9.13 12.47
CA PHE A 31 -6.68 9.68 11.58
C PHE A 31 -6.10 10.49 10.43
N PHE A 32 -5.26 11.49 10.72
CA PHE A 32 -4.69 12.36 9.70
C PHE A 32 -3.62 11.67 8.86
N LEU A 33 -2.84 10.78 9.46
CA LEU A 33 -1.89 9.96 8.72
C LEU A 33 -2.62 9.11 7.68
N ARG A 34 -3.75 8.50 8.05
CA ARG A 34 -4.57 7.77 7.09
C ARG A 34 -5.22 8.69 6.07
N LEU A 35 -5.80 9.81 6.48
CA LEU A 35 -6.45 10.74 5.56
C LEU A 35 -5.49 11.28 4.49
N THR A 36 -4.26 11.59 4.88
CA THR A 36 -3.17 12.01 3.97
C THR A 36 -2.60 10.85 3.14
N GLY A 37 -2.86 9.62 3.56
CA GLY A 37 -2.69 8.38 2.80
C GLY A 37 -3.34 8.44 1.41
N ALA A 38 -4.56 8.98 1.33
CA ALA A 38 -5.32 9.09 0.08
C ALA A 38 -4.59 9.83 -1.05
N VAL A 39 -3.67 10.72 -0.70
CA VAL A 39 -2.93 11.57 -1.63
C VAL A 39 -1.40 11.39 -1.54
N GLY A 40 -0.94 10.34 -0.84
CA GLY A 40 0.48 10.03 -0.70
C GLY A 40 1.28 10.96 0.25
N LEU A 41 0.65 11.97 0.86
CA LEU A 41 1.32 12.93 1.75
C LEU A 41 1.77 12.32 3.08
N HIS A 42 1.27 11.14 3.43
CA HIS A 42 1.68 10.41 4.62
C HIS A 42 3.19 10.11 4.65
N HIS A 43 3.84 9.93 3.50
CA HIS A 43 5.30 9.77 3.38
C HIS A 43 6.11 11.02 3.78
N THR A 44 5.47 12.17 3.91
CA THR A 44 6.08 13.39 4.46
C THR A 44 5.82 13.50 5.97
N ILE A 45 4.71 12.94 6.45
CA ILE A 45 4.23 13.14 7.83
C ILE A 45 4.89 12.15 8.80
N TYR A 46 4.85 10.85 8.53
CA TYR A 46 5.38 9.89 9.49
C TYR A 46 6.90 10.06 9.75
N PRO A 47 7.77 10.42 8.77
CA PRO A 47 9.19 10.58 9.04
C PRO A 47 9.49 11.64 10.10
N MET A 48 8.66 12.69 10.20
CA MET A 48 8.80 13.69 11.25
C MET A 48 8.64 13.06 12.63
N PHE A 49 7.66 12.18 12.83
CA PHE A 49 7.50 11.46 14.10
C PHE A 49 8.56 10.36 14.29
N TRP A 50 9.08 9.77 13.22
CA TRP A 50 9.97 8.62 13.34
C TRP A 50 11.41 9.02 13.62
N TYR A 51 11.85 10.16 13.08
CA TYR A 51 13.27 10.53 13.02
C TYR A 51 13.62 11.88 13.67
N THR A 52 12.65 12.67 14.11
CA THR A 52 12.89 13.96 14.77
C THR A 52 12.31 14.00 16.18
N SER A 53 12.67 15.03 16.94
CA SER A 53 12.18 15.27 18.30
C SER A 53 10.65 15.30 18.45
N LEU A 54 9.90 15.44 17.35
CA LEU A 54 8.45 15.34 17.34
C LEU A 54 7.95 13.97 17.81
N GLY A 55 8.70 12.91 17.51
CA GLY A 55 8.46 11.56 18.01
C GLY A 55 8.83 11.35 19.48
N GLY A 56 9.48 12.32 20.09
CA GLY A 56 10.10 12.24 21.41
C GLY A 56 11.62 12.30 21.35
N THR A 57 12.20 12.54 22.53
CA THR A 57 13.64 12.53 22.79
C THR A 57 13.89 11.73 24.06
N GLU A 58 14.78 10.73 24.00
CA GLU A 58 15.12 9.89 25.14
C GLU A 58 16.64 9.67 25.22
N VAL A 59 17.13 9.43 26.43
CA VAL A 59 18.52 8.99 26.64
C VAL A 59 18.54 7.47 26.70
N VAL A 60 19.19 6.84 25.72
CA VAL A 60 19.34 5.37 25.63
C VAL A 60 20.83 5.05 25.64
N ALA A 61 21.26 4.16 26.54
CA ALA A 61 22.67 3.82 26.74
C ALA A 61 23.61 5.05 26.83
N GLY A 62 23.16 6.12 27.49
CA GLY A 62 23.93 7.36 27.68
C GLY A 62 23.98 8.31 26.47
N LYS A 63 23.26 8.02 25.38
CA LYS A 63 23.15 8.89 24.20
C LYS A 63 21.74 9.47 24.10
N THR A 64 21.65 10.77 23.82
CA THR A 64 20.37 11.42 23.49
C THR A 64 19.98 11.05 22.07
N ILE A 65 18.78 10.50 21.90
CA ILE A 65 18.24 10.02 20.62
C ILE A 65 16.87 10.66 20.41
N GLU A 66 16.63 11.12 19.19
CA GLU A 66 15.39 11.75 18.78
C GLU A 66 14.65 10.90 17.74
N GLY A 67 13.32 10.91 17.80
CA GLY A 67 12.46 10.19 16.88
C GLY A 67 12.01 8.84 17.43
N ALA A 68 10.71 8.58 17.35
CA ALA A 68 10.10 7.41 17.97
C ALA A 68 10.70 6.08 17.48
N GLN A 69 11.08 6.01 16.20
CA GLN A 69 11.63 4.79 15.60
C GLN A 69 13.10 4.63 15.99
N ASN A 70 13.87 5.71 15.95
CA ASN A 70 15.28 5.70 16.39
C ASN A 70 15.40 5.30 17.85
N ILE A 71 14.55 5.86 18.72
CA ILE A 71 14.50 5.51 20.14
C ILE A 71 14.14 4.04 20.32
N PHE A 72 13.10 3.55 19.63
CA PHE A 72 12.69 2.15 19.71
C PHE A 72 13.83 1.20 19.32
N PHE A 73 14.49 1.41 18.18
CA PHE A 73 15.60 0.54 17.76
C PHE A 73 16.83 0.65 18.66
N ALA A 74 17.09 1.82 19.24
CA ALA A 74 18.15 1.97 20.22
C ALA A 74 17.86 1.22 21.52
N GLN A 75 16.61 1.27 22.01
CA GLN A 75 16.18 0.51 23.18
C GLN A 75 16.21 -0.99 22.91
N LEU A 76 15.80 -1.40 21.71
CA LEU A 76 15.85 -2.79 21.27
C LEU A 76 17.30 -3.33 21.22
N ALA A 77 18.26 -2.48 20.87
CA ALA A 77 19.68 -2.84 20.82
C ALA A 77 20.37 -2.77 22.20
N ASP A 78 19.75 -2.16 23.21
CA ASP A 78 20.29 -2.04 24.56
C ASP A 78 19.93 -3.25 25.41
N SER A 79 20.91 -4.11 25.68
CA SER A 79 20.74 -5.31 26.53
C SER A 79 20.33 -5.02 27.97
N HIS A 80 20.47 -3.77 28.43
CA HIS A 80 20.07 -3.34 29.77
C HIS A 80 18.69 -2.68 29.80
N HIS A 81 18.01 -2.55 28.67
CA HIS A 81 16.67 -2.00 28.62
C HIS A 81 15.70 -2.86 29.45
N THR A 82 14.93 -2.21 30.32
CA THR A 82 13.92 -2.88 31.15
C THR A 82 12.60 -2.12 31.07
N GLY A 83 11.50 -2.87 31.17
CA GLY A 83 10.16 -2.31 31.07
C GLY A 83 9.63 -2.20 29.64
N LEU A 84 8.53 -1.46 29.50
CA LEU A 84 7.90 -1.24 28.19
C LEU A 84 8.78 -0.34 27.32
N PHE A 85 8.80 -0.63 26.02
CA PHE A 85 9.42 0.28 25.04
C PHE A 85 8.78 1.68 25.06
N THR A 86 9.54 2.64 24.53
CA THR A 86 9.27 4.09 24.58
C THR A 86 7.81 4.48 24.31
N TYR A 87 7.39 5.57 24.95
CA TYR A 87 6.14 6.26 24.67
C TYR A 87 5.96 6.58 23.18
N GLY A 88 7.03 6.82 22.43
CA GLY A 88 6.99 7.07 20.99
C GLY A 88 6.32 5.94 20.19
N THR A 89 6.35 4.69 20.68
CA THR A 89 5.72 3.54 20.00
C THR A 89 4.20 3.62 19.89
N ARG A 90 3.56 4.55 20.62
CA ARG A 90 2.15 4.90 20.47
C ARG A 90 1.79 5.38 19.06
N PHE A 91 2.77 5.87 18.30
CA PHE A 91 2.63 6.29 16.90
C PHE A 91 2.85 5.16 15.89
N PHE A 92 2.97 3.91 16.36
CA PHE A 92 3.05 2.70 15.53
C PHE A 92 1.94 1.70 15.85
N ALA A 93 1.68 1.45 17.14
CA ALA A 93 0.92 0.29 17.60
C ALA A 93 -0.55 0.22 17.11
N GLY A 94 -1.17 1.35 16.76
CA GLY A 94 -2.53 1.36 16.20
C GLY A 94 -2.66 0.65 14.85
N ARG A 95 -1.55 0.48 14.12
CA ARG A 95 -1.55 -0.16 12.80
C ARG A 95 -1.95 -1.63 12.87
N PHE A 96 -1.46 -2.36 13.87
CA PHE A 96 -1.59 -3.83 13.89
C PHE A 96 -3.04 -4.31 13.82
N ALA A 97 -3.95 -3.70 14.59
CA ALA A 97 -5.36 -4.08 14.56
C ALA A 97 -6.04 -3.76 13.22
N THR A 98 -5.69 -2.64 12.57
CA THR A 98 -6.24 -2.27 11.26
C THR A 98 -5.70 -3.18 10.15
N MET A 99 -4.38 -3.35 10.06
CA MET A 99 -3.72 -4.08 8.98
C MET A 99 -3.93 -5.59 9.08
N MET A 100 -3.84 -6.16 10.29
CA MET A 100 -3.95 -7.61 10.47
C MET A 100 -5.40 -8.11 10.56
N PHE A 101 -6.34 -7.25 10.94
CA PHE A 101 -7.72 -7.68 11.20
C PHE A 101 -8.76 -6.82 10.47
N GLY A 102 -8.69 -5.50 10.60
CA GLY A 102 -9.68 -4.57 10.04
C GLY A 102 -9.79 -4.67 8.51
N LEU A 103 -8.69 -4.49 7.78
CA LEU A 103 -8.69 -4.52 6.33
C LEU A 103 -8.96 -5.91 5.73
N PRO A 104 -8.42 -7.01 6.27
CA PRO A 104 -8.88 -8.35 5.91
C PRO A 104 -10.39 -8.55 6.10
N ALA A 105 -10.96 -8.01 7.19
CA ALA A 105 -12.41 -8.04 7.41
C ALA A 105 -13.18 -7.18 6.40
N ALA A 106 -12.65 -6.01 6.01
CA ALA A 106 -13.20 -5.19 4.95
C ALA A 106 -13.21 -5.92 3.60
N CYS A 107 -12.12 -6.60 3.24
CA CYS A 107 -12.07 -7.46 2.05
C CYS A 107 -13.15 -8.54 2.09
N LEU A 108 -13.30 -9.23 3.22
CA LEU A 108 -14.34 -10.24 3.40
C LEU A 108 -15.76 -9.64 3.26
N ALA A 109 -15.99 -8.47 3.86
CA ALA A 109 -17.26 -7.77 3.79
C ALA A 109 -17.61 -7.31 2.36
N MET A 110 -16.61 -6.81 1.61
CA MET A 110 -16.76 -6.45 0.20
C MET A 110 -17.05 -7.68 -0.66
N CYS A 111 -16.27 -8.76 -0.51
CA CYS A 111 -16.52 -10.06 -1.16
C CYS A 111 -17.93 -10.59 -0.92
N HIS A 112 -18.44 -10.51 0.31
CA HIS A 112 -19.78 -10.96 0.63
C HIS A 112 -20.88 -10.04 0.09
N SER A 113 -20.54 -8.86 -0.40
CA SER A 113 -21.49 -7.84 -0.87
C SER A 113 -21.64 -7.77 -2.38
N ILE A 114 -20.74 -8.41 -3.14
CA ILE A 114 -20.80 -8.48 -4.60
C ILE A 114 -21.66 -9.66 -5.09
N PRO A 115 -22.19 -9.60 -6.32
CA PRO A 115 -22.86 -10.73 -6.97
C PRO A 115 -21.99 -12.00 -7.01
N LYS A 116 -22.59 -13.16 -6.72
CA LYS A 116 -21.88 -14.46 -6.64
C LYS A 116 -21.16 -14.84 -7.94
N GLU A 117 -21.71 -14.43 -9.07
CA GLU A 117 -21.12 -14.63 -10.41
C GLU A 117 -19.79 -13.90 -10.60
N ASN A 118 -19.61 -12.74 -9.96
CA ASN A 118 -18.40 -11.93 -10.06
C ASN A 118 -17.32 -12.39 -9.07
N LEU A 119 -17.69 -13.08 -7.99
CA LEU A 119 -16.75 -13.54 -6.95
C LEU A 119 -15.62 -14.42 -7.52
N LYS A 120 -15.90 -15.23 -8.55
CA LYS A 120 -14.87 -16.04 -9.21
C LYS A 120 -13.80 -15.19 -9.91
N LYS A 121 -14.17 -14.01 -10.41
CA LYS A 121 -13.27 -13.11 -11.15
C LYS A 121 -12.40 -12.27 -10.22
N VAL A 122 -12.98 -11.78 -9.13
CA VAL A 122 -12.31 -10.82 -8.23
C VAL A 122 -11.91 -11.41 -6.87
N GLY A 123 -12.27 -12.67 -6.59
CA GLY A 123 -11.96 -13.31 -5.30
C GLY A 123 -10.47 -13.43 -5.02
N SER A 124 -9.65 -13.65 -6.04
CA SER A 124 -8.18 -13.68 -5.92
C SER A 124 -7.62 -12.30 -5.54
N PHE A 125 -8.19 -11.21 -6.06
CA PHE A 125 -7.81 -9.84 -5.69
C PHE A 125 -8.04 -9.58 -4.20
N TYR A 126 -9.23 -9.89 -3.68
CA TYR A 126 -9.54 -9.65 -2.26
C TYR A 126 -8.70 -10.54 -1.33
N SER A 127 -8.53 -11.82 -1.66
CA SER A 127 -7.73 -12.75 -0.84
C SER A 127 -6.25 -12.36 -0.84
N SER A 128 -5.67 -12.05 -2.00
CA SER A 128 -4.27 -11.61 -2.09
C SER A 128 -4.04 -10.28 -1.39
N SER A 129 -4.92 -9.29 -1.59
CA SER A 129 -4.81 -7.99 -0.95
C SER A 129 -4.95 -8.09 0.57
N ALA A 130 -5.89 -8.90 1.07
CA ALA A 130 -6.04 -9.17 2.50
C ALA A 130 -4.79 -9.86 3.08
N LEU A 131 -4.23 -10.83 2.36
CA LEU A 131 -3.01 -11.51 2.80
C LEU A 131 -1.80 -10.57 2.81
N THR A 132 -1.65 -9.71 1.80
CA THR A 132 -0.62 -8.68 1.75
C THR A 132 -0.75 -7.72 2.92
N SER A 133 -1.95 -7.22 3.19
CA SER A 133 -2.20 -6.32 4.34
C SER A 133 -1.90 -7.01 5.68
N LEU A 134 -2.33 -8.26 5.83
CA LEU A 134 -2.04 -9.05 7.03
C LEU A 134 -0.53 -9.24 7.23
N LEU A 135 0.19 -9.67 6.20
CA LEU A 135 1.60 -10.07 6.34
C LEU A 135 2.53 -8.87 6.45
N THR A 136 2.40 -7.91 5.55
CA THR A 136 3.37 -6.81 5.39
C THR A 136 2.84 -5.47 5.92
N GLY A 137 1.52 -5.36 6.14
CA GLY A 137 0.89 -4.10 6.48
C GLY A 137 0.67 -3.16 5.29
N ILE A 138 0.95 -3.60 4.05
CA ILE A 138 0.65 -2.81 2.83
C ILE A 138 -0.87 -2.80 2.62
N THR A 139 -1.47 -1.61 2.56
CA THR A 139 -2.93 -1.43 2.59
C THR A 139 -3.50 -0.86 1.28
N GLU A 140 -2.63 -0.28 0.46
CA GLU A 140 -2.95 0.50 -0.73
C GLU A 140 -3.83 -0.28 -1.74
N PRO A 141 -3.58 -1.56 -2.05
CA PRO A 141 -4.44 -2.31 -2.97
C PRO A 141 -5.90 -2.37 -2.49
N ILE A 142 -6.11 -2.55 -1.18
CA ILE A 142 -7.45 -2.59 -0.59
C ILE A 142 -8.05 -1.18 -0.57
N GLU A 143 -7.29 -0.21 -0.09
CA GLU A 143 -7.75 1.17 0.09
C GLU A 143 -8.16 1.83 -1.22
N PHE A 144 -7.36 1.64 -2.28
CA PHE A 144 -7.66 2.19 -3.59
C PHE A 144 -8.89 1.55 -4.24
N SER A 145 -9.26 0.33 -3.84
CA SER A 145 -10.48 -0.33 -4.33
C SER A 145 -11.77 0.38 -3.93
N PHE A 146 -11.76 1.18 -2.86
CA PHE A 146 -12.93 1.93 -2.40
C PHE A 146 -12.72 3.44 -2.29
N LEU A 147 -11.47 3.92 -2.15
CA LEU A 147 -11.14 5.35 -2.04
C LEU A 147 -11.70 6.16 -3.21
N PHE A 148 -11.49 5.71 -4.45
CA PHE A 148 -11.86 6.48 -5.63
C PHE A 148 -13.36 6.41 -5.96
N VAL A 149 -14.03 5.33 -5.54
CA VAL A 149 -15.46 5.12 -5.79
C VAL A 149 -16.34 5.63 -4.64
N ALA A 150 -15.80 5.69 -3.43
CA ALA A 150 -16.47 6.21 -2.24
C ALA A 150 -15.47 6.89 -1.28
N PRO A 151 -15.02 8.13 -1.59
CA PRO A 151 -14.10 8.86 -0.72
C PRO A 151 -14.58 9.03 0.73
N TRP A 152 -15.90 9.13 0.93
CA TRP A 152 -16.50 9.20 2.27
C TRP A 152 -16.29 7.90 3.08
N LEU A 153 -16.25 6.73 2.42
CA LEU A 153 -15.95 5.46 3.08
C LEU A 153 -14.48 5.40 3.51
N TYR A 154 -13.59 6.06 2.76
CA TYR A 154 -12.21 6.27 3.18
C TYR A 154 -12.07 7.17 4.41
N VAL A 155 -12.90 8.20 4.55
CA VAL A 155 -12.94 9.00 5.78
C VAL A 155 -13.38 8.16 6.98
N ILE A 156 -14.37 7.27 6.80
CA ILE A 156 -14.78 6.31 7.85
C ILE A 156 -13.62 5.36 8.20
N HIS A 157 -12.96 4.79 7.20
CA HIS A 157 -11.77 3.96 7.40
C HIS A 157 -10.67 4.71 8.16
N ALA A 158 -10.35 5.94 7.77
CA ALA A 158 -9.39 6.78 8.46
C ALA A 158 -9.78 7.04 9.93
N PHE A 159 -11.07 7.31 10.18
CA PHE A 159 -11.58 7.49 11.54
C PHE A 159 -11.40 6.23 12.39
N LEU A 160 -11.77 5.07 11.84
CA LEU A 160 -11.53 3.79 12.49
C LEU A 160 -10.04 3.59 12.73
N ASP A 161 -9.16 3.84 11.75
CA ASP A 161 -7.71 3.72 11.95
C ASP A 161 -7.23 4.62 13.10
N GLY A 162 -7.67 5.88 13.18
CA GLY A 162 -7.41 6.76 14.33
C GLY A 162 -7.88 6.16 15.67
N CYS A 163 -9.10 5.60 15.73
CA CYS A 163 -9.58 4.91 16.94
C CYS A 163 -8.69 3.72 17.33
N SER A 164 -8.08 3.05 16.34
CA SER A 164 -7.15 1.94 16.57
C SER A 164 -5.90 2.42 17.32
N PHE A 165 -5.34 3.56 16.91
CA PHE A 165 -4.22 4.21 17.59
C PHE A 165 -4.57 4.68 19.01
N LEU A 166 -5.78 5.20 19.20
CA LEU A 166 -6.27 5.59 20.52
C LEU A 166 -6.33 4.38 21.46
N VAL A 167 -7.00 3.31 21.03
CA VAL A 167 -7.19 2.09 21.83
C VAL A 167 -5.84 1.44 22.14
N ALA A 168 -4.95 1.33 21.16
CA ALA A 168 -3.61 0.79 21.36
C ALA A 168 -2.81 1.59 22.40
N ASP A 169 -2.89 2.92 22.38
CA ASP A 169 -2.21 3.75 23.36
C ASP A 169 -2.81 3.64 24.77
N LEU A 170 -4.14 3.64 24.88
CA LEU A 170 -4.84 3.46 26.17
C LEU A 170 -4.50 2.13 26.83
N LEU A 171 -4.34 1.07 26.02
CA LEU A 171 -3.92 -0.26 26.46
C LEU A 171 -2.40 -0.40 26.63
N LYS A 172 -1.64 0.68 26.39
CA LYS A 172 -0.17 0.71 26.47
C LYS A 172 0.48 -0.39 25.63
N ILE A 173 -0.04 -0.61 24.43
CA ILE A 173 0.62 -1.47 23.43
C ILE A 173 1.83 -0.68 22.90
N ARG A 174 3.02 -1.29 23.03
CA ARG A 174 4.31 -0.66 22.76
C ARG A 174 5.14 -1.52 21.80
N ILE A 175 4.59 -1.70 20.60
CA ILE A 175 5.22 -2.48 19.53
C ILE A 175 5.74 -1.49 18.48
N GLY A 176 7.01 -1.59 18.12
CA GLY A 176 7.60 -0.86 17.00
C GLY A 176 7.26 -1.49 15.65
N ASN A 177 7.64 -0.83 14.57
CA ASN A 177 7.57 -1.40 13.23
C ASN A 177 8.77 -0.94 12.39
N SER A 178 9.08 -1.67 11.33
CA SER A 178 10.08 -1.25 10.34
C SER A 178 9.42 -0.48 9.18
N PHE A 179 8.18 -0.83 8.84
CA PHE A 179 7.49 -0.25 7.69
C PHE A 179 6.01 0.06 7.94
N SER A 180 5.15 -0.95 8.17
CA SER A 180 3.69 -0.70 8.15
C SER A 180 2.87 -1.45 9.21
N GLY A 181 3.49 -2.28 10.05
CA GLY A 181 2.78 -2.92 11.16
C GLY A 181 1.93 -4.13 10.74
N GLY A 182 2.45 -4.93 9.81
CA GLY A 182 1.91 -6.25 9.48
C GLY A 182 2.31 -7.34 10.47
N LEU A 183 1.91 -8.58 10.20
CA LEU A 183 2.22 -9.76 11.01
C LEU A 183 3.73 -9.95 11.21
N ILE A 184 4.53 -9.64 10.19
CA ILE A 184 6.00 -9.75 10.30
C ILE A 184 6.53 -8.78 11.36
N ASP A 185 6.14 -7.51 11.30
CA ASP A 185 6.50 -6.50 12.31
C ASP A 185 5.97 -6.91 13.70
N PHE A 186 4.74 -7.43 13.77
CA PHE A 186 4.12 -7.88 15.01
C PHE A 186 4.90 -9.02 15.68
N LEU A 187 5.36 -10.00 14.90
CA LEU A 187 6.15 -11.11 15.40
C LEU A 187 7.52 -10.63 15.87
N ILE A 188 8.22 -9.88 15.02
CA ILE A 188 9.60 -9.45 15.27
C ILE A 188 9.67 -8.44 16.41
N PHE A 189 8.84 -7.40 16.38
CA PHE A 189 8.92 -6.28 17.33
C PHE A 189 7.93 -6.37 18.49
N GLY A 190 6.99 -7.31 18.43
CA GLY A 190 6.00 -7.57 19.47
C GLY A 190 6.27 -8.88 20.21
N VAL A 191 6.00 -9.99 19.54
CA VAL A 191 6.01 -11.34 20.13
C VAL A 191 7.39 -11.74 20.64
N PHE A 192 8.42 -11.63 19.79
CA PHE A 192 9.78 -12.05 20.12
C PHE A 192 10.45 -11.16 21.17
N GLN A 193 9.93 -9.95 21.38
CA GLN A 193 10.42 -9.06 22.44
C GLN A 193 9.79 -9.36 23.81
N GLY A 194 8.74 -10.19 23.84
CA GLY A 194 8.07 -10.59 25.07
C GLY A 194 7.01 -9.59 25.55
N ASN A 195 5.96 -10.11 26.21
CA ASN A 195 4.80 -9.32 26.59
C ASN A 195 5.11 -8.23 27.62
N SER A 196 6.11 -8.42 28.49
CA SER A 196 6.56 -7.43 29.47
C SER A 196 7.12 -6.15 28.84
N HIS A 197 7.58 -6.21 27.59
CA HIS A 197 8.15 -5.08 26.86
C HIS A 197 7.17 -4.41 25.90
N THR A 198 6.16 -5.15 25.42
CA THR A 198 5.35 -4.70 24.29
C THR A 198 3.84 -4.74 24.50
N ASN A 199 3.35 -5.50 25.49
CA ASN A 199 1.92 -5.83 25.63
C ASN A 199 1.29 -6.41 24.36
N TRP A 200 2.06 -7.14 23.55
CA TRP A 200 1.61 -7.65 22.25
C TRP A 200 0.37 -8.54 22.34
N MET A 201 0.16 -9.23 23.45
CA MET A 201 -1.00 -10.13 23.62
C MET A 201 -2.33 -9.38 23.52
N LEU A 202 -2.36 -8.07 23.85
CA LEU A 202 -3.56 -7.24 23.76
C LEU A 202 -3.96 -6.91 22.32
N VAL A 203 -3.04 -7.04 21.36
CA VAL A 203 -3.35 -6.83 19.93
C VAL A 203 -4.36 -7.87 19.44
N ILE A 204 -4.31 -9.10 19.95
CA ILE A 204 -5.20 -10.19 19.52
C ILE A 204 -6.68 -9.90 19.85
N PRO A 205 -7.08 -9.64 21.11
CA PRO A 205 -8.47 -9.31 21.42
C PRO A 205 -8.91 -7.99 20.77
N VAL A 206 -8.06 -6.96 20.72
CA VAL A 206 -8.37 -5.71 20.01
C VAL A 206 -8.60 -5.97 18.53
N GLY A 207 -7.75 -6.78 17.91
CA GLY A 207 -7.84 -7.19 16.52
C GLY A 207 -9.13 -7.94 16.21
N ILE A 208 -9.56 -8.86 17.07
CA ILE A 208 -10.85 -9.57 16.92
C ILE A 208 -12.02 -8.59 16.97
N VAL A 209 -12.01 -7.64 17.90
CA VAL A 209 -13.03 -6.57 17.95
C VAL A 209 -12.98 -5.74 16.66
N TRP A 210 -11.78 -5.39 16.19
CA TRP A 210 -11.58 -4.63 14.96
C TRP A 210 -12.09 -5.35 13.72
N PHE A 211 -11.85 -6.66 13.63
CA PHE A 211 -12.40 -7.51 12.58
C PHE A 211 -13.92 -7.40 12.53
N ALA A 212 -14.58 -7.54 13.68
CA ALA A 212 -16.04 -7.44 13.76
C ALA A 212 -16.54 -6.04 13.37
N VAL A 213 -15.91 -4.98 13.89
CA VAL A 213 -16.25 -3.59 13.59
C VAL A 213 -16.12 -3.31 12.09
N TYR A 214 -14.96 -3.62 11.50
CA TYR A 214 -14.72 -3.40 10.07
C TYR A 214 -15.67 -4.23 9.22
N TYR A 215 -15.87 -5.50 9.55
CA TYR A 215 -16.80 -6.36 8.81
C TYR A 215 -18.20 -5.75 8.77
N VAL A 216 -18.75 -5.37 9.93
CA VAL A 216 -20.10 -4.80 10.04
C VAL A 216 -20.19 -3.45 9.32
N VAL A 217 -19.23 -2.55 9.54
CA VAL A 217 -19.22 -1.21 8.94
C VAL A 217 -19.12 -1.29 7.42
N PHE A 218 -18.15 -2.04 6.89
CA PHE A 218 -17.99 -2.19 5.44
C PHE A 218 -19.17 -2.94 4.82
N LYS A 219 -19.65 -4.02 5.47
CA LYS A 219 -20.81 -4.77 4.98
C LYS A 219 -22.03 -3.86 4.87
N PHE A 220 -22.30 -3.07 5.91
CA PHE A 220 -23.39 -2.10 5.91
C PHE A 220 -23.21 -1.03 4.83
N CYS A 221 -22.06 -0.35 4.81
CA CYS A 221 -21.81 0.75 3.88
C CYS A 221 -21.88 0.29 2.41
N VAL A 222 -21.19 -0.80 2.08
CA VAL A 222 -21.10 -1.32 0.71
C VAL A 222 -22.47 -1.78 0.21
N THR A 223 -23.25 -2.49 1.04
CA THR A 223 -24.59 -2.95 0.63
C THR A 223 -25.64 -1.84 0.61
N LYS A 224 -25.65 -0.96 1.62
CA LYS A 224 -26.66 0.11 1.75
C LYS A 224 -26.52 1.16 0.66
N PHE A 225 -25.29 1.58 0.38
CA PHE A 225 -24.99 2.63 -0.59
C PHE A 225 -24.58 2.10 -1.96
N LYS A 226 -24.58 0.77 -2.15
CA LYS A 226 -24.18 0.08 -3.39
C LYS A 226 -22.84 0.59 -3.91
N VAL A 227 -21.85 0.66 -3.02
CA VAL A 227 -20.51 1.17 -3.35
C VAL A 227 -19.90 0.30 -4.46
N ALA A 228 -19.42 0.94 -5.53
CA ALA A 228 -18.87 0.29 -6.72
C ALA A 228 -17.48 -0.32 -6.51
N VAL A 229 -17.33 -1.14 -5.46
CA VAL A 229 -16.10 -1.92 -5.21
C VAL A 229 -15.89 -2.97 -6.31
N PRO A 230 -14.66 -3.46 -6.54
CA PRO A 230 -14.39 -4.46 -7.58
C PRO A 230 -15.35 -5.65 -7.53
N GLY A 231 -16.05 -5.89 -8.63
CA GLY A 231 -17.07 -6.94 -8.76
C GLY A 231 -18.50 -6.54 -8.37
N MET A 232 -18.78 -5.32 -7.88
CA MET A 232 -20.14 -4.87 -7.55
C MET A 232 -20.98 -4.54 -8.79
N ILE A 233 -20.41 -3.85 -9.77
CA ILE A 233 -21.08 -3.50 -11.02
C ILE A 233 -20.67 -4.52 -12.07
N SER A 234 -21.63 -5.32 -12.55
CA SER A 234 -21.47 -6.17 -13.72
C SER A 234 -21.65 -5.34 -14.99
N THR A 235 -20.68 -4.48 -15.31
CA THR A 235 -20.61 -3.89 -16.64
C THR A 235 -19.65 -4.71 -17.49
N LEU A 236 -20.18 -5.19 -18.61
CA LEU A 236 -19.50 -5.64 -19.82
C LEU A 236 -18.57 -4.55 -20.44
N GLU A 237 -18.02 -3.65 -19.61
CA GLU A 237 -17.19 -2.50 -19.96
C GLU A 237 -15.95 -2.36 -19.05
N GLU A 238 -15.69 -3.32 -18.14
CA GLU A 238 -14.32 -3.48 -17.63
C GLU A 238 -13.46 -4.10 -18.73
N LYS A 239 -12.91 -3.23 -19.59
CA LYS A 239 -11.70 -3.55 -20.37
C LYS A 239 -10.61 -3.96 -19.39
N ASP A 240 -10.44 -5.27 -19.28
CA ASP A 240 -9.15 -5.93 -19.26
C ASP A 240 -8.15 -5.41 -18.22
N SER A 241 -8.50 -5.50 -16.94
CA SER A 241 -7.57 -5.19 -15.84
C SER A 241 -7.81 -6.07 -14.60
N SER A 242 -7.98 -7.37 -14.82
CA SER A 242 -7.85 -8.38 -13.77
C SER A 242 -7.21 -9.65 -14.35
N ASP A 243 -5.89 -9.69 -14.38
CA ASP A 243 -5.16 -10.94 -14.58
C ASP A 243 -4.19 -11.05 -13.41
N ASN A 244 -4.60 -11.78 -12.37
CA ASN A 244 -3.69 -12.26 -11.35
C ASN A 244 -3.26 -13.68 -11.77
N PRO A 245 -1.99 -14.05 -11.61
CA PRO A 245 -1.44 -15.28 -12.16
C PRO A 245 -1.79 -16.44 -11.24
N GLU A 246 -2.39 -17.50 -11.77
CA GLU A 246 -2.02 -18.88 -11.45
C GLU A 246 -2.78 -19.92 -12.31
N VAL A 247 -1.97 -20.69 -13.04
CA VAL A 247 -2.19 -22.05 -13.61
C VAL A 247 -3.15 -22.21 -14.81
N SER A 248 -2.59 -22.05 -16.01
CA SER A 248 -2.65 -23.04 -17.12
C SER A 248 -1.68 -22.61 -18.23
N SER A 249 -0.48 -23.20 -18.22
CA SER A 249 0.72 -22.75 -18.95
C SER A 249 0.78 -23.11 -20.44
N SER A 250 -0.22 -23.77 -21.02
CA SER A 250 -0.11 -24.30 -22.39
C SER A 250 -0.81 -23.47 -23.47
N GLN A 251 -1.76 -22.59 -23.09
CA GLN A 251 -2.56 -21.81 -24.06
C GLN A 251 -2.29 -20.29 -24.03
N LYS A 252 -1.78 -19.73 -22.92
CA LYS A 252 -1.43 -18.30 -22.87
C LYS A 252 -0.10 -17.96 -23.53
N GLN A 253 0.84 -18.92 -23.59
CA GLN A 253 2.18 -18.67 -24.13
C GLN A 253 2.13 -18.30 -25.63
N SER A 254 1.22 -18.90 -26.41
CA SER A 254 0.99 -18.48 -27.79
C SER A 254 0.42 -17.05 -27.87
N SER A 255 -0.54 -16.69 -27.00
CA SER A 255 -1.15 -15.35 -27.02
C SER A 255 -0.21 -14.22 -26.58
N LEU A 256 0.65 -14.47 -25.58
CA LEU A 256 1.63 -13.47 -25.11
C LEU A 256 2.72 -13.28 -26.16
N HIS A 257 3.25 -14.38 -26.70
CA HIS A 257 4.27 -14.35 -27.73
C HIS A 257 3.79 -13.66 -29.01
N GLU A 258 2.59 -14.00 -29.50
CA GLU A 258 1.97 -13.34 -30.66
C GLU A 258 1.74 -11.84 -30.44
N THR A 259 1.29 -11.46 -29.23
CA THR A 259 1.11 -10.05 -28.88
C THR A 259 2.44 -9.31 -28.82
N SER A 260 3.47 -9.90 -28.21
CA SER A 260 4.82 -9.33 -28.13
C SER A 260 5.47 -9.17 -29.50
N MET A 261 5.31 -10.14 -30.40
CA MET A 261 5.72 -10.02 -31.82
C MET A 261 4.98 -8.89 -32.55
N GLY A 262 3.69 -8.74 -32.27
CA GLY A 262 2.88 -7.62 -32.78
C GLY A 262 3.38 -6.26 -32.28
N ILE A 263 3.74 -6.17 -31.00
CA ILE A 263 4.33 -4.96 -30.38
C ILE A 263 5.68 -4.64 -31.03
N ILE A 264 6.56 -5.63 -31.21
CA ILE A 264 7.86 -5.45 -31.90
C ILE A 264 7.66 -4.89 -33.31
N THR A 265 6.70 -5.46 -34.05
CA THR A 265 6.37 -4.99 -35.40
C THR A 265 5.88 -3.54 -35.38
N ALA A 266 5.01 -3.18 -34.44
CA ALA A 266 4.49 -1.82 -34.29
C ALA A 266 5.57 -0.81 -33.85
N LEU A 267 6.64 -1.27 -33.21
CA LEU A 267 7.81 -0.46 -32.85
C LEU A 267 8.78 -0.24 -34.02
N GLY A 268 8.48 -0.75 -35.22
CA GLY A 268 9.36 -0.65 -36.39
C GLY A 268 10.27 -1.87 -36.59
N GLY A 269 10.00 -2.98 -35.90
CA GLY A 269 10.75 -4.23 -35.99
C GLY A 269 11.94 -4.30 -35.03
N GLU A 270 12.52 -5.49 -34.90
CA GLU A 270 13.62 -5.79 -33.95
C GLU A 270 14.84 -4.89 -34.14
N SER A 271 15.16 -4.56 -35.40
CA SER A 271 16.32 -3.73 -35.75
C SER A 271 16.19 -2.27 -35.29
N ASN A 272 14.98 -1.79 -35.00
CA ASN A 272 14.71 -0.44 -34.49
C ASN A 272 14.80 -0.35 -32.97
N ILE A 273 14.76 -1.48 -32.25
CA ILE A 273 14.69 -1.54 -30.79
C ILE A 273 16.09 -1.59 -30.16
N GLU A 274 16.45 -0.54 -29.42
CA GLU A 274 17.73 -0.47 -28.70
C GLU A 274 17.62 -1.11 -27.31
N ASP A 275 16.58 -0.76 -26.55
CA ASP A 275 16.37 -1.23 -25.19
C ASP A 275 14.88 -1.32 -24.85
N VAL A 276 14.49 -2.31 -24.06
CA VAL A 276 13.12 -2.52 -23.60
C VAL A 276 13.12 -2.79 -22.09
N THR A 277 12.54 -1.86 -21.35
CA THR A 277 12.36 -1.97 -19.90
C THR A 277 10.92 -1.68 -19.52
N ALA A 278 10.50 -2.06 -18.32
CA ALA A 278 9.19 -1.68 -17.79
C ALA A 278 9.28 -1.19 -16.36
N CYS A 279 8.44 -0.21 -16.03
CA CYS A 279 8.04 0.08 -14.65
C CYS A 279 6.57 -0.33 -14.48
N ALA A 280 6.15 -0.77 -13.30
CA ALA A 280 4.80 -1.27 -12.93
C ALA A 280 3.71 -1.29 -14.03
N THR A 281 3.32 -0.12 -14.59
CA THR A 281 2.25 0.01 -15.58
C THR A 281 2.66 0.40 -17.00
N ARG A 282 3.96 0.62 -17.26
CA ARG A 282 4.46 1.28 -18.47
C ARG A 282 5.70 0.57 -19.03
N LEU A 283 5.60 0.21 -20.30
CA LEU A 283 6.69 -0.27 -21.13
C LEU A 283 7.47 0.94 -21.66
N ARG A 284 8.77 0.96 -21.46
CA ARG A 284 9.71 1.99 -21.91
C ARG A 284 10.59 1.37 -22.99
N VAL A 285 10.56 1.96 -24.17
CA VAL A 285 11.30 1.44 -25.32
C VAL A 285 12.19 2.54 -25.86
N SER A 286 13.50 2.27 -25.88
CA SER A 286 14.47 3.11 -26.58
C SER A 286 14.57 2.65 -28.03
N LEU A 287 14.48 3.59 -28.96
CA LEU A 287 14.38 3.31 -30.40
C LEU A 287 15.40 4.12 -31.19
N LYS A 288 15.91 3.54 -32.28
CA LYS A 288 16.76 4.27 -33.24
C LYS A 288 15.96 5.36 -33.96
N GLU A 289 14.75 5.03 -34.40
CA GLU A 289 13.87 5.95 -35.12
C GLU A 289 12.44 5.90 -34.55
N SER A 290 12.07 6.93 -33.78
CA SER A 290 10.75 7.00 -33.14
C SER A 290 9.61 7.34 -34.12
N GLN A 291 9.92 7.81 -35.33
CA GLN A 291 8.91 8.20 -36.34
C GLN A 291 8.22 7.00 -37.01
N VAL A 292 8.85 5.81 -36.97
CA VAL A 292 8.35 4.58 -37.59
C VAL A 292 7.33 3.86 -36.69
N VAL A 293 7.11 4.35 -35.47
CA VAL A 293 6.24 3.70 -34.48
C VAL A 293 4.76 3.86 -34.84
N ASP A 294 4.07 2.73 -34.98
CA ASP A 294 2.63 2.66 -35.16
C ASP A 294 1.91 2.66 -33.79
N LYS A 295 1.58 3.87 -33.34
CA LYS A 295 0.93 4.08 -32.04
C LYS A 295 -0.47 3.49 -31.96
N ASP A 296 -1.19 3.42 -33.07
CA ASP A 296 -2.56 2.90 -33.06
C ASP A 296 -2.56 1.38 -32.98
N ARG A 297 -1.59 0.74 -33.62
CA ARG A 297 -1.35 -0.70 -33.48
C ARG A 297 -0.88 -1.07 -32.06
N LEU A 298 -0.06 -0.25 -31.41
CA LEU A 298 0.26 -0.43 -29.99
C LEU A 298 -0.98 -0.34 -29.08
N LYS A 299 -1.93 0.55 -29.38
CA LYS A 299 -3.23 0.60 -28.67
C LYS A 299 -4.09 -0.63 -28.93
N MET A 300 -4.06 -1.19 -30.15
CA MET A 300 -4.75 -2.45 -30.46
C MET A 300 -4.20 -3.61 -29.62
N TYR A 301 -2.90 -3.61 -29.32
CA TYR A 301 -2.26 -4.58 -28.42
C TYR A 301 -2.41 -4.23 -26.92
N GLY A 302 -3.30 -3.30 -26.56
CA GLY A 302 -3.68 -3.04 -25.18
C GLY A 302 -3.03 -1.82 -24.53
N ALA A 303 -2.28 -1.00 -25.27
CA ALA A 303 -1.78 0.25 -24.72
C ALA A 303 -2.95 1.24 -24.50
N THR A 304 -3.13 1.72 -23.28
CA THR A 304 -4.12 2.75 -22.97
C THR A 304 -3.66 4.13 -23.46
N ALA A 305 -2.35 4.36 -23.47
CA ALA A 305 -1.72 5.56 -24.01
C ALA A 305 -0.30 5.23 -24.50
N VAL A 306 0.15 5.96 -25.52
CA VAL A 306 1.51 5.89 -26.05
C VAL A 306 2.06 7.32 -26.11
N LEU A 307 3.16 7.55 -25.42
CA LEU A 307 3.79 8.86 -25.27
C LEU A 307 5.15 8.86 -25.98
N ASP A 308 5.43 9.88 -26.77
CA ASP A 308 6.77 10.10 -27.29
C ASP A 308 7.67 10.63 -26.18
N VAL A 309 8.88 10.09 -26.10
CA VAL A 309 9.93 10.57 -25.21
C VAL A 309 11.22 10.75 -26.02
N LYS A 310 12.17 11.47 -25.44
CA LYS A 310 13.48 11.64 -26.08
C LYS A 310 14.10 10.26 -26.29
N ASN A 311 14.41 9.93 -27.55
CA ASN A 311 15.00 8.67 -28.01
C ASN A 311 14.10 7.41 -27.88
N GLY A 312 12.77 7.56 -27.89
CA GLY A 312 11.91 6.38 -27.81
C GLY A 312 10.43 6.66 -27.55
N VAL A 313 9.74 5.65 -27.06
CA VAL A 313 8.31 5.71 -26.70
C VAL A 313 8.07 5.08 -25.35
N GLN A 314 7.02 5.55 -24.66
CA GLN A 314 6.49 4.88 -23.50
C GLN A 314 5.01 4.53 -23.68
N ALA A 315 4.69 3.24 -23.57
CA ALA A 315 3.35 2.71 -23.73
C ALA A 315 2.80 2.21 -22.38
N ILE A 316 1.58 2.64 -22.02
CA ILE A 316 0.93 2.29 -20.75
C ILE A 316 0.07 1.05 -20.97
N TYR A 317 0.53 -0.11 -20.48
CA TYR A 317 -0.14 -1.41 -20.59
C TYR A 317 -0.75 -1.89 -19.26
N GLY A 318 -0.67 -1.09 -18.19
CA GLY A 318 -1.04 -1.55 -16.86
C GLY A 318 -0.15 -2.71 -16.40
N GLY A 319 -0.67 -3.62 -15.58
CA GLY A 319 0.11 -4.74 -15.03
C GLY A 319 0.78 -5.66 -16.06
N LYS A 320 0.40 -5.57 -17.35
CA LYS A 320 1.00 -6.36 -18.44
C LYS A 320 2.37 -5.81 -18.90
N ALA A 321 2.76 -4.60 -18.50
CA ALA A 321 3.99 -3.96 -18.97
C ALA A 321 5.27 -4.78 -18.69
N ILE A 322 5.36 -5.39 -17.50
CA ILE A 322 6.51 -6.22 -17.12
C ILE A 322 6.56 -7.50 -17.97
N LEU A 323 5.41 -8.14 -18.18
CA LEU A 323 5.30 -9.36 -18.99
C LEU A 323 5.72 -9.13 -20.44
N TYR A 324 5.25 -8.04 -21.06
CA TYR A 324 5.66 -7.68 -22.41
C TYR A 324 7.15 -7.36 -22.48
N SER A 325 7.71 -6.65 -21.50
CA SER A 325 9.15 -6.36 -21.48
C SER A 325 9.99 -7.63 -21.44
N GLN A 326 9.62 -8.60 -20.59
CA GLN A 326 10.34 -9.86 -20.46
C GLN A 326 10.27 -10.69 -21.74
N GLU A 327 9.07 -10.89 -22.29
CA GLU A 327 8.88 -11.66 -23.52
C GLU A 327 9.57 -11.00 -24.73
N ILE A 328 9.50 -9.68 -24.85
CA ILE A 328 10.19 -8.96 -25.94
C ILE A 328 11.71 -9.11 -25.82
N ASN A 329 12.29 -9.00 -24.63
CA ASN A 329 13.73 -9.20 -24.44
C ASN A 329 14.15 -10.64 -24.75
N GLN A 330 13.31 -11.62 -24.41
CA GLN A 330 13.52 -13.02 -24.78
C GLN A 330 13.49 -13.21 -26.31
N ILE A 331 12.54 -12.60 -27.02
CA ILE A 331 12.46 -12.64 -28.49
C ILE A 331 13.69 -11.98 -29.12
N LEU A 332 14.14 -10.84 -28.58
CA LEU A 332 15.29 -10.08 -29.09
C LEU A 332 16.65 -10.71 -28.77
N GLY A 333 16.69 -11.80 -27.99
CA GLY A 333 17.93 -12.44 -27.56
C GLY A 333 18.80 -11.55 -26.66
N LYS A 334 18.18 -10.60 -25.95
CA LYS A 334 18.82 -9.69 -25.00
C LYS A 334 18.49 -10.16 -23.58
N GLU A 335 19.05 -11.28 -23.16
CA GLU A 335 19.00 -11.71 -21.76
C GLU A 335 20.25 -11.21 -21.02
N ASP A 336 20.02 -10.62 -19.84
CA ASP A 336 20.91 -10.72 -18.68
C ASP A 336 20.38 -11.83 -17.77
#